data_AF-A0A6J6LSA4-F1
#
_entry.id   AF-A0A6J6LSA4-F1
#
_cell.length_a   1.000
_cell.length_b   1.000
_cell.length_c   1.000
_cell.angle_alpha   90.00
_cell.angle_beta   90.00
_cell.angle_gamma   90.00
#
_symmetry.space_group_name_H-M   'P 1'
#
loop_
_entity.id
_entity.type
_entity.pdbx_description
1 polymer ?
#
loop_
_entity_poly.entity_id
_entity_poly.type
_entity_poly.pdbx_seq_one_letter_code
_entity_poly.pdbx_strand_id
1 'polypeptide(L)'
;MSTEPVLEDLPFEELRTKAFHVAEKHLDLGFFTDVFSHMPSMNAIEGEGGDLGAVGGTFIDTVRAVREMFGETELDDTTEALLRARFATYIRERS
;
A
#
# COMPACT_ATOMS: atom_id res chain seq x y z
N MET A 1 -22.65 -14.58 13.85
CA MET A 1 -22.47 -13.42 12.96
C MET A 1 -21.12 -12.85 13.31
N SER A 2 -20.11 -13.05 12.46
CA SER A 2 -18.83 -12.38 12.65
C SER A 2 -19.09 -10.89 12.50
N THR A 3 -18.98 -10.16 13.61
CA THR A 3 -18.82 -8.71 13.53
C THR A 3 -17.41 -8.49 12.99
N GLU A 4 -17.26 -8.60 11.67
CA GLU A 4 -16.03 -8.17 11.05
C GLU A 4 -15.89 -6.69 11.44
N PRO A 5 -14.83 -6.31 12.18
CA PRO A 5 -14.63 -4.91 12.51
C PRO A 5 -14.68 -4.14 11.19
N VAL A 6 -15.45 -3.05 11.18
CA VAL A 6 -15.52 -2.18 10.01
C VAL A 6 -14.07 -1.80 9.71
N LEU A 7 -13.51 -2.30 8.61
CA LEU A 7 -12.11 -2.09 8.26
C LEU A 7 -11.79 -0.59 8.19
N GLU A 8 -12.80 0.21 7.84
CA GLU A 8 -12.75 1.66 7.78
C GLU A 8 -12.73 2.33 9.16
N ASP A 9 -12.96 1.62 10.26
CA ASP A 9 -12.83 2.12 11.65
C ASP A 9 -11.40 1.92 12.20
N LEU A 10 -10.65 0.96 11.64
CA LEU A 10 -9.28 0.67 12.05
C LEU A 10 -8.35 1.87 11.79
N PRO A 11 -7.35 2.11 12.66
CA PRO A 11 -6.33 3.11 12.41
C PRO A 11 -5.60 2.80 11.09
N PHE A 12 -5.23 3.86 10.36
CA PHE A 12 -4.65 3.73 9.01
C PHE A 12 -3.44 2.79 8.98
N GLU A 13 -2.57 2.87 9.99
CA GLU A 13 -1.41 1.98 10.12
C GLU A 13 -1.77 0.50 10.25
N GLU A 14 -2.81 0.17 11.03
CA GLU A 14 -3.29 -1.21 11.15
C GLU A 14 -3.93 -1.69 9.85
N LEU A 15 -4.70 -0.82 9.20
CA LEU A 15 -5.37 -1.15 7.95
C LEU A 15 -4.35 -1.41 6.83
N ARG A 16 -3.33 -0.54 6.72
CA ARG A 16 -2.17 -0.73 5.84
C ARG A 16 -1.48 -2.06 6.13
N THR A 17 -1.17 -2.33 7.39
CA THR A 17 -0.48 -3.57 7.79
C THR A 17 -1.28 -4.80 7.40
N LYS A 18 -2.60 -4.79 7.60
CA LYS A 18 -3.49 -5.88 7.18
C LYS A 18 -3.54 -6.04 5.66
N ALA A 19 -3.69 -4.96 4.90
CA ALA A 19 -3.73 -5.01 3.44
C ALA A 19 -2.41 -5.53 2.86
N PHE A 20 -1.29 -5.08 3.41
CA PHE A 20 0.05 -5.52 3.02
C PHE A 20 0.21 -7.01 3.35
N HIS A 21 -0.20 -7.46 4.52
CA HIS A 21 -0.14 -8.87 4.89
C HIS A 21 -0.98 -9.76 3.96
N VAL A 22 -2.17 -9.32 3.56
CA VAL A 22 -3.00 -10.02 2.58
C VAL A 22 -2.30 -10.04 1.22
N ALA A 23 -1.80 -8.91 0.73
CA ALA A 23 -1.06 -8.85 -0.54
C ALA A 23 0.22 -9.70 -0.52
N GLU A 24 0.94 -9.75 0.61
CA GLU A 24 2.11 -10.61 0.82
C GLU A 24 1.74 -12.09 0.74
N LYS A 25 0.65 -12.52 1.39
CA LYS A 25 0.17 -13.91 1.29
C LYS A 25 -0.19 -14.31 -0.13
N HIS A 26 -0.74 -13.38 -0.89
CA HIS A 26 -1.16 -13.61 -2.28
C HIS A 26 -0.03 -13.36 -3.29
N LEU A 27 1.15 -12.91 -2.85
CA LEU A 27 2.25 -12.46 -3.71
C LEU A 27 1.78 -11.45 -4.78
N ASP A 28 0.83 -10.59 -4.41
CA ASP A 28 0.16 -9.65 -5.32
C ASP A 28 1.03 -8.39 -5.48
N LEU A 29 2.07 -8.50 -6.31
CA LEU A 29 2.93 -7.37 -6.68
C LEU A 29 2.15 -6.22 -7.31
N GLY A 30 1.09 -6.55 -8.05
CA GLY A 30 0.22 -5.57 -8.70
C GLY A 30 -0.42 -4.61 -7.69
N PHE A 31 -0.87 -5.12 -6.53
CA PHE A 31 -1.37 -4.28 -5.45
C PHE A 31 -0.31 -3.29 -4.93
N PHE A 32 0.92 -3.74 -4.71
CA PHE A 32 1.98 -2.85 -4.23
C PHE A 32 2.33 -1.78 -5.26
N THR A 33 2.44 -2.14 -6.54
CA THR A 33 2.67 -1.18 -7.61
C THR A 33 1.50 -0.19 -7.77
N ASP A 34 0.24 -0.65 -7.69
CA ASP A 34 -0.98 0.18 -7.75
C ASP A 34 -0.99 1.23 -6.64
N VAL A 35 -0.80 0.79 -5.39
CA VAL A 35 -0.74 1.68 -4.22
C VAL A 35 0.40 2.70 -4.36
N PHE A 36 1.51 2.27 -4.95
CA PHE A 36 2.70 3.11 -5.13
C PHE A 36 2.52 4.16 -6.24
N SER A 37 1.92 3.80 -7.37
CA SER A 37 1.54 4.74 -8.44
C SER A 37 0.54 5.81 -8.00
N HIS A 38 -0.25 5.53 -6.95
CA HIS A 38 -1.19 6.49 -6.39
C HIS A 38 -0.57 7.44 -5.35
N MET A 39 0.70 7.28 -4.98
CA MET A 39 1.36 8.20 -4.05
C MET A 39 1.86 9.48 -4.75
N PRO A 40 1.52 10.68 -4.24
CA PRO A 40 1.90 11.95 -4.85
C PRO A 40 3.43 12.15 -4.91
N SER A 41 4.17 11.58 -3.96
CA SER A 41 5.64 11.61 -3.94
C SER A 41 6.27 10.92 -5.14
N MET A 42 5.57 9.97 -5.79
CA MET A 42 6.11 9.25 -6.93
C MET A 42 5.93 9.99 -8.25
N ASN A 43 4.86 10.77 -8.40
CA ASN A 43 4.69 11.66 -9.56
C ASN A 43 5.84 12.69 -9.66
N ALA A 44 6.55 12.97 -8.55
CA ALA A 44 7.77 13.77 -8.55
C ALA A 44 9.03 12.99 -9.01
N ILE A 45 9.05 11.67 -8.85
CA ILE A 45 10.17 10.77 -9.23
C ILE A 45 10.01 10.23 -10.67
N GLU A 46 8.80 10.22 -11.23
CA GLU A 46 8.56 9.86 -12.64
C GLU A 46 9.26 10.78 -13.66
N GLY A 47 9.77 11.95 -13.24
CA GLY A 47 10.64 12.80 -14.06
C GLY A 47 12.09 12.35 -14.17
N GLU A 48 12.58 11.47 -13.27
CA GLU A 48 13.97 11.03 -13.21
C GLU A 48 14.05 9.52 -12.89
N GLY A 49 13.52 8.68 -13.78
CA GLY A 49 14.00 7.29 -13.93
C GLY A 49 13.90 6.37 -12.70
N GLY A 50 12.87 6.51 -11.88
CA GLY A 50 12.59 5.55 -10.80
C GLY A 50 11.97 4.25 -11.33
N ASP A 51 12.74 3.46 -12.09
CA ASP A 51 12.32 2.12 -12.51
C ASP A 51 12.21 1.23 -11.27
N LEU A 52 10.98 0.99 -10.81
CA LEU A 52 10.70 0.03 -9.72
C LEU A 52 11.10 -1.40 -10.09
N GLY A 53 11.43 -1.67 -11.36
CA GLY A 53 12.05 -2.93 -11.80
C GLY A 53 13.57 -2.96 -11.62
N ALA A 54 14.25 -1.81 -11.48
CA ALA A 54 15.70 -1.68 -11.34
C ALA A 54 16.15 -1.74 -9.87
N VAL A 55 15.27 -1.45 -8.92
CA VAL A 55 15.34 -1.96 -7.53
C VAL A 55 14.95 -3.44 -7.53
N GLY A 56 15.70 -4.23 -8.29
CA GLY A 56 15.58 -5.67 -8.43
C GLY A 56 16.08 -6.40 -7.19
N GLY A 57 15.40 -6.19 -6.07
CA GLY A 57 15.37 -7.16 -4.99
C GLY A 57 14.15 -8.07 -5.17
N THR A 58 14.16 -9.21 -4.49
CA THR A 58 13.03 -10.15 -4.49
C THR A 58 11.72 -9.46 -4.07
N PHE A 59 10.55 -10.11 -4.26
CA PHE A 59 9.23 -9.63 -3.81
C PHE A 59 9.26 -8.93 -2.42
N ILE A 60 10.02 -9.52 -1.50
CA ILE A 60 10.21 -9.04 -0.13
C ILE A 60 10.91 -7.67 -0.07
N ASP A 61 11.90 -7.45 -0.94
CA ASP A 61 12.65 -6.18 -1.05
C ASP A 61 11.75 -5.06 -1.57
N THR A 62 10.93 -5.35 -2.59
CA THR A 62 9.93 -4.40 -3.09
C THR A 62 8.92 -4.03 -2.00
N VAL A 63 8.36 -5.02 -1.29
CA VAL A 63 7.42 -4.76 -0.18
C VAL A 63 8.08 -3.96 0.94
N ARG A 64 9.34 -4.25 1.26
CA ARG A 64 10.10 -3.54 2.27
C ARG A 64 10.35 -2.08 1.88
N ALA A 65 10.80 -1.82 0.65
CA ALA A 65 11.00 -0.48 0.13
C ALA A 65 9.70 0.34 0.16
N VAL A 66 8.57 -0.27 -0.21
CA VAL A 66 7.26 0.36 -0.12
C VAL A 66 6.91 0.73 1.33
N ARG A 67 7.14 -0.18 2.29
CA ARG A 67 6.88 0.09 3.72
C ARG A 67 7.74 1.21 4.28
N GLU A 68 9.02 1.26 3.91
CA GLU A 68 9.95 2.31 4.33
C GLU A 68 9.52 3.66 3.77
N MET A 69 9.24 3.74 2.45
CA MET A 69 8.83 5.00 1.81
C MET A 69 7.48 5.53 2.32
N PHE A 70 6.53 4.65 2.63
CA PHE A 70 5.27 5.04 3.29
C PHE A 70 5.48 5.58 4.73
N GLY A 71 6.53 5.15 5.42
CA GLY A 71 6.88 5.67 6.74
C GLY A 71 7.59 7.03 6.68
N GLU A 72 8.24 7.33 5.56
CA GLU A 72 8.97 8.58 5.33
C GLU A 72 8.13 9.66 4.63
N THR A 73 7.03 9.27 3.96
CA THR A 73 6.14 10.19 3.25
C THR A 73 5.04 10.69 4.17
N GLU A 74 4.98 12.01 4.42
CA GLU A 74 3.78 12.63 4.96
C GLU A 74 2.66 12.56 3.92
N LEU A 75 1.57 11.88 4.28
CA LEU A 75 0.37 11.79 3.45
C LEU A 75 -0.61 12.88 3.88
N ASP A 76 -1.11 13.68 2.94
CA ASP A 76 -2.23 14.57 3.19
C ASP A 76 -3.49 13.78 3.59
N ASP A 77 -4.37 14.35 4.42
CA ASP A 77 -5.64 13.74 4.88
C ASP A 77 -6.47 13.15 3.73
N THR A 78 -6.45 13.79 2.56
CA THR A 78 -7.19 13.31 1.38
C THR A 78 -6.60 12.01 0.82
N THR A 79 -5.27 11.94 0.74
CA THR A 79 -4.55 10.76 0.25
C THR A 79 -4.69 9.61 1.24
N GLU A 80 -4.58 9.88 2.54
CA GLU A 80 -4.81 8.87 3.59
C GLU A 80 -6.24 8.30 3.49
N ALA A 81 -7.26 9.14 3.37
CA ALA A 81 -8.65 8.69 3.26
C ALA A 81 -8.90 7.82 2.01
N LEU A 82 -8.33 8.19 0.87
CA LEU A 82 -8.43 7.40 -0.37
C LEU A 82 -7.75 6.03 -0.23
N LEU A 83 -6.53 6.01 0.33
CA LEU A 83 -5.80 4.78 0.58
C LEU A 83 -6.49 3.90 1.63
N ARG A 84 -7.08 4.50 2.66
CA ARG A 84 -7.89 3.81 3.68
C ARG A 84 -9.05 3.07 3.01
N ALA A 85 -9.82 3.75 2.15
CA ALA A 85 -10.91 3.14 1.40
C ALA A 85 -10.41 2.00 0.47
N ARG A 86 -9.28 2.22 -0.21
CA ARG A 86 -8.65 1.22 -1.10
C ARG A 86 -8.21 -0.03 -0.34
N PHE A 87 -7.55 0.14 0.81
CA PHE A 87 -7.09 -0.96 1.66
C PHE A 87 -8.25 -1.76 2.25
N ALA A 88 -9.28 -1.07 2.76
CA ALA A 88 -10.48 -1.73 3.27
C ALA A 88 -11.18 -2.55 2.18
N THR A 89 -11.29 -2.00 0.97
CA THR A 89 -11.86 -2.69 -0.19
C THR A 89 -11.01 -3.89 -0.58
N TYR A 90 -9.69 -3.72 -0.70
CA TYR A 90 -8.78 -4.79 -1.09
C TYR A 90 -8.80 -5.96 -0.11
N ILE A 91 -8.75 -5.68 1.20
CA ILE A 91 -8.87 -6.72 2.23
C ILE A 91 -10.21 -7.42 2.07
N ARG A 92 -11.32 -6.71 1.87
CA ARG A 92 -12.63 -7.35 1.69
C ARG A 92 -12.71 -8.23 0.44
N GLU A 93 -12.07 -7.85 -0.65
CA GLU A 93 -12.05 -8.62 -1.90
C GLU A 93 -11.09 -9.82 -1.85
N ARG A 94 -10.07 -9.77 -1.00
CA ARG A 94 -8.98 -10.77 -0.94
C ARG A 94 -8.84 -11.49 0.41
N SER A 95 -9.77 -11.27 1.36
CA SER A 95 -9.83 -11.94 2.68
C SER A 95 -10.38 -13.36 2.61
#